data_AF-A0AAU4DQM4-F1
#
_entry.id   AF-A0AAU4DQM4-F1
#
_cell.length_a   1.000
_cell.length_b   1.000
_cell.length_c   1.000
_cell.angle_alpha   90.00
_cell.angle_beta   90.00
_cell.angle_gamma   90.00
#
_symmetry.space_group_name_H-M   'P 1'
#
loop_
_entity.id
_entity.type
_entity.pdbx_description
1 polymer ?
#
loop_
_entity_poly.entity_id
_entity_poly.type
_entity_poly.pdbx_seq_one_letter_code
_entity_poly.pdbx_strand_id
1 'polypeptide(L)' 'MSTIGIEADDEVLAEVMRRMGTASTSDAVNLALADYVQWRSRTAVPQTPPRGAARDGSGDPTLH' A
#
# COMPACT_ATOMS: atom_id res chain seq x y z
N MET A 1 13.19 16.97 -3.71
CA MET A 1 12.19 16.14 -4.42
C MET A 1 12.96 15.15 -5.27
N SER A 2 12.71 13.84 -5.11
CA SER A 2 13.39 12.83 -5.92
C SER A 2 12.56 12.58 -7.19
N THR A 3 13.21 12.53 -8.34
CA THR A 3 12.58 12.25 -9.63
C THR A 3 12.99 10.86 -10.08
N ILE A 4 12.04 10.07 -10.58
CA ILE A 4 12.28 8.72 -11.08
C ILE A 4 11.76 8.70 -12.53
N GLY A 5 12.60 8.19 -13.45
CA GLY A 5 12.17 7.93 -14.82
C GLY A 5 11.37 6.64 -14.88
N ILE A 6 10.17 6.71 -15.43
CA ILE A 6 9.26 5.56 -15.58
C ILE A 6 8.84 5.51 -17.03
N GLU A 7 9.09 4.38 -17.69
CA GLU A 7 8.51 4.09 -19.00
C GLU A 7 7.10 3.53 -18.78
N ALA A 8 6.13 4.13 -19.44
CA ALA A 8 4.73 3.71 -19.43
C ALA A 8 4.18 3.80 -20.85
N ASP A 9 3.21 2.94 -21.13
CA ASP A 9 2.49 2.97 -22.40
C ASP A 9 1.64 4.26 -22.49
N ASP A 10 1.72 4.94 -23.64
CA ASP A 10 1.04 6.21 -23.87
C ASP A 10 -0.49 6.09 -23.81
N GLU A 11 -1.07 4.96 -24.23
CA GLU A 11 -2.51 4.71 -24.16
C GLU A 11 -2.97 4.57 -22.71
N VAL A 12 -2.17 3.84 -21.91
CA VAL A 12 -2.44 3.68 -20.47
C VAL A 12 -2.32 5.02 -19.77
N LEU A 13 -1.30 5.82 -20.10
CA LEU A 13 -1.10 7.12 -19.48
C LEU A 13 -2.25 8.07 -19.83
N ALA A 14 -2.68 8.12 -21.09
CA ALA A 14 -3.80 8.93 -21.53
C ALA A 14 -5.10 8.56 -20.79
N GLU A 15 -5.35 7.26 -20.61
CA GLU A 15 -6.52 6.79 -19.87
C GLU A 15 -6.44 7.16 -18.38
N VAL A 16 -5.27 7.04 -17.75
CA VAL A 16 -5.09 7.48 -16.35
C VAL A 16 -5.32 8.98 -16.23
N MET A 17 -4.73 9.80 -17.09
CA MET A 17 -4.92 11.25 -17.10
C MET A 17 -6.39 11.63 -17.27
N ARG A 18 -7.11 10.94 -18.17
CA ARG A 18 -8.55 11.12 -18.37
C ARG A 18 -9.35 10.78 -17.10
N ARG A 19 -9.06 9.66 -16.44
CA ARG A 19 -9.74 9.24 -15.21
C ARG A 19 -9.46 10.16 -14.03
N MET A 20 -8.23 10.63 -13.90
CA MET A 20 -7.81 11.51 -12.80
C MET A 20 -8.17 12.98 -13.06
N GLY A 21 -8.63 13.32 -14.27
CA GLY A 21 -9.03 14.69 -14.63
C GLY A 21 -7.87 15.68 -14.63
N THR A 22 -6.65 15.23 -14.95
CA THR A 22 -5.44 16.05 -14.93
C THR A 22 -4.70 16.03 -16.27
N ALA A 23 -4.11 17.16 -16.64
CA ALA A 23 -3.25 17.31 -17.82
C ALA A 23 -1.76 17.06 -17.50
N SER A 24 -1.41 16.82 -16.24
CA SER A 24 -0.04 16.56 -15.79
C SER A 24 0.20 15.06 -15.61
N THR A 25 1.14 14.51 -16.37
CA THR A 25 1.60 13.12 -16.26
C THR A 25 2.03 12.78 -14.84
N SER A 26 2.83 13.65 -14.22
CA SER A 26 3.32 13.44 -12.86
C SER A 26 2.18 13.40 -11.85
N ASP A 27 1.18 14.27 -11.99
CA ASP A 27 0.03 14.29 -11.07
C ASP A 27 -0.86 13.07 -11.28
N ALA A 28 -1.08 12.67 -12.52
CA ALA A 28 -1.82 11.44 -12.85
C ALA A 28 -1.19 10.21 -12.19
N VAL A 29 0.13 10.05 -12.31
CA VAL A 29 0.86 8.93 -11.69
C VAL A 29 0.81 9.00 -10.17
N ASN A 30 1.03 10.18 -9.58
CA ASN A 30 1.02 10.35 -8.14
C ASN A 30 -0.36 10.06 -7.53
N LEU A 31 -1.42 10.55 -8.16
CA LEU A 31 -2.78 10.31 -7.70
C LEU A 31 -3.18 8.83 -7.86
N ALA A 32 -2.82 8.20 -8.99
CA ALA A 32 -3.08 6.78 -9.20
C ALA A 32 -2.35 5.90 -8.17
N LEU A 33 -1.10 6.25 -7.84
CA LEU A 33 -0.33 5.55 -6.81
C LEU A 33 -0.96 5.72 -5.42
N ALA A 34 -1.42 6.93 -5.09
CA ALA A 34 -2.10 7.20 -3.83
C ALA A 34 -3.39 6.37 -3.69
N ASP A 35 -4.20 6.30 -4.75
CA ASP A 35 -5.43 5.50 -4.77
C ASP A 35 -5.11 4.00 -4.61
N TYR A 36 -4.07 3.50 -5.29
CA TYR A 36 -3.60 2.12 -5.13
C TYR A 36 -3.18 1.80 -3.69
N VAL A 37 -2.39 2.66 -3.04
CA VAL A 37 -1.96 2.47 -1.66
C VAL A 37 -3.16 2.46 -0.71
N GLN A 38 -4.13 3.35 -0.92
CA GLN A 38 -5.34 3.42 -0.11
C GLN A 38 -6.25 2.20 -0.32
N TRP A 39 -6.43 1.76 -1.57
CA TRP A 39 -7.13 0.51 -1.89
C TRP A 39 -6.45 -0.68 -1.21
N ARG A 40 -5.13 -0.82 -1.34
CA ARG A 40 -4.36 -1.91 -0.72
C ARG A 40 -4.49 -1.90 0.80
N SER A 41 -4.47 -0.72 1.42
CA SER A 41 -4.64 -0.59 2.88
C SER A 41 -6.04 -0.99 3.34
N ARG A 42 -7.08 -0.76 2.52
CA ARG A 42 -8.46 -1.19 2.79
C ARG A 42 -8.70 -2.68 2.57
N THR A 43 -8.02 -3.28 1.60
CA THR A 43 -8.19 -4.70 1.21
C THR A 43 -7.21 -5.64 1.88
N ALA A 44 -6.15 -5.10 2.51
CA ALA A 44 -5.28 -5.88 3.35
C ALA A 44 -6.10 -6.47 4.51
N VAL A 45 -6.37 -7.78 4.44
CA VAL A 45 -6.83 -8.55 5.61
C VAL A 45 -5.77 -8.32 6.68
N PRO A 46 -6.11 -7.78 7.86
CA PRO A 46 -5.16 -7.63 8.93
C PRO A 46 -4.62 -9.02 9.26
N GLN A 47 -3.35 -9.25 8.92
CA GLN A 47 -2.56 -10.38 9.41
C GLN A 47 -2.23 -10.15 10.89
N THR A 48 -3.20 -9.70 11.68
CA THR A 48 -3.06 -9.65 13.13
C THR A 48 -3.16 -11.11 13.56
N PRO A 49 -2.07 -11.76 13.98
CA PRO A 49 -2.19 -13.06 14.60
C PRO A 49 -3.20 -12.91 15.75
N PRO A 50 -4.12 -13.87 15.94
CA PRO A 50 -5.07 -13.80 17.04
C PRO A 50 -4.26 -13.57 18.32
N ARG A 51 -4.59 -12.46 19.01
CA ARG A 51 -3.99 -12.03 20.27
C ARG A 51 -4.38 -13.08 21.32
N GLY A 52 -3.65 -14.19 21.33
CA GLY A 52 -4.02 -15.42 22.04
C GLY A 52 -3.23 -16.67 21.63
N ALA A 53 -2.59 -16.70 20.45
CA ALA A 53 -1.83 -17.88 19.99
C ALA A 53 -0.37 -17.97 20.53
N ALA A 54 -0.09 -17.36 21.69
CA ALA A 54 1.20 -17.49 22.37
C ALA A 54 1.03 -17.40 23.88
N ARG A 55 0.36 -18.38 24.49
CA ARG A 55 0.56 -18.68 25.92
C ARG A 55 0.27 -20.13 26.23
N ASP A 56 1.00 -21.03 25.58
CA ASP A 56 1.19 -22.38 26.11
C ASP A 56 2.66 -22.76 25.92
N GLY A 57 3.42 -22.84 27.02
CA GLY A 57 4.77 -23.41 27.01
C GLY A 57 5.87 -22.59 27.69
N SER A 58 5.81 -22.41 29.01
CA SER A 58 6.95 -22.67 29.91
C SER A 58 6.54 -22.34 31.34
N GLY A 59 6.45 -23.39 32.16
CA GLY A 59 6.47 -23.24 33.61
C GLY A 59 7.88 -22.91 34.05
N ASP A 60 8.02 -21.86 34.85
CA ASP A 60 8.87 -21.79 36.05
C ASP A 60 8.57 -20.46 36.78
N PRO A 61 7.90 -20.45 37.95
CA PRO A 61 7.91 -19.30 38.82
C PRO A 61 9.10 -19.44 39.78
N THR A 62 10.30 -19.08 39.34
CA THR A 62 11.43 -19.00 40.26
C THR A 62 11.27 -17.76 41.13
N LEU A 63 10.93 -18.03 42.40
CA LEU A 63 10.99 -17.11 43.54
C LEU A 63 12.42 -16.55 43.70
N HIS A 64 12.54 -15.23 43.78
CA HIS A 64 13.61 -14.53 44.50
C HIS A 64 13.09 -13.21 45.06
#